data_AF-A0AAD8ESA9-F1
#
_entry.id   AF-A0AAD8ESA9-F1
#
_cell.length_a   1.000
_cell.length_b   1.000
_cell.length_c   1.000
_cell.angle_alpha   90.00
_cell.angle_beta   90.00
_cell.angle_gamma   90.00
#
_symmetry.space_group_name_H-M   'P 1'
#
loop_
_entity.id
_entity.type
_entity.pdbx_description
1 polymer ?
#
loop_
_entity_poly.entity_id
_entity_poly.type
_entity_poly.pdbx_seq_one_letter_code
_entity_poly.pdbx_strand_id
1 'polypeptide(L)'
;MILDPTIRFETHSGQPEKVDCEKKAVYEPTIDYYKDKYQLDNSITVTGLMIGARGTIPAFLAKFWNSLDLDRMYLSKIAIVAIRGSISILRNHIYKICAL
;
A
#
# COMPACT_ATOMS: atom_id res chain seq x y z
N MET A 1 5.97 -13.21 6.02
CA MET A 1 4.99 -12.41 5.25
C MET A 1 5.72 -11.23 4.62
N ILE A 2 5.47 -10.95 3.35
CA ILE A 2 5.96 -9.78 2.63
C ILE A 2 4.77 -8.86 2.39
N LEU A 3 4.85 -7.62 2.89
CA LEU A 3 3.84 -6.59 2.71
C LEU A 3 4.43 -5.47 1.87
N ASP A 4 3.72 -5.09 0.80
CA ASP A 4 4.13 -3.97 -0.04
C ASP A 4 3.03 -2.91 -0.12
N PRO A 5 3.03 -1.93 0.81
CA PRO A 5 2.10 -0.82 0.78
C PRO A 5 2.45 0.14 -0.36
N THR A 6 1.44 0.55 -1.12
CA THR A 6 1.58 1.46 -2.26
C THR A 6 0.48 2.53 -2.19
N ILE A 7 0.86 3.80 -2.31
CA ILE A 7 -0.08 4.90 -2.50
C ILE A 7 -0.35 5.04 -4.01
N ARG A 8 -1.62 4.96 -4.42
CA ARG A 8 -2.05 5.16 -5.81
C ARG A 8 -3.26 6.07 -5.90
N PHE A 9 -3.31 6.87 -6.97
CA PHE A 9 -4.52 7.59 -7.31
C PHE A 9 -5.61 6.61 -7.75
N GLU A 10 -6.79 6.73 -7.16
CA GLU A 10 -7.87 5.79 -7.33
C GLU A 10 -8.60 6.06 -8.65
N THR A 11 -8.68 5.07 -9.54
CA THR A 11 -9.31 5.21 -10.87
C THR A 11 -10.54 4.34 -11.06
N HIS A 12 -10.58 3.17 -10.41
CA HIS A 12 -11.72 2.25 -10.44
C HIS A 12 -11.71 1.32 -9.21
N SER A 13 -12.83 0.67 -8.92
CA SER A 13 -13.01 -0.17 -7.72
C SER A 13 -12.10 -1.40 -7.66
N GLY A 14 -11.84 -2.05 -8.80
CA GLY A 14 -10.97 -3.25 -8.87
C GLY A 14 -9.46 -2.98 -8.91
N GLN A 15 -9.04 -1.76 -8.61
CA GLN A 15 -7.62 -1.36 -8.64
C GLN A 15 -6.79 -1.98 -7.48
N PRO A 16 -7.32 -2.12 -6.25
CA PRO A 16 -6.60 -2.77 -5.16
C PRO A 16 -6.19 -4.21 -5.46
N GLU A 17 -7.08 -4.99 -6.10
CA GLU A 17 -6.80 -6.37 -6.50
C GLU A 17 -5.71 -6.42 -7.58
N LYS A 18 -5.72 -5.49 -8.53
CA LYS A 18 -4.64 -5.37 -9.53
C LYS A 18 -3.30 -5.05 -8.87
N VAL A 19 -3.29 -4.18 -7.85
CA VAL A 19 -2.07 -3.89 -7.08
C VAL A 19 -1.58 -5.15 -6.38
N ASP A 20 -2.45 -5.91 -5.72
CA ASP A 20 -2.08 -7.16 -5.06
C ASP A 20 -1.47 -8.17 -6.05
N CYS A 21 -2.12 -8.39 -7.20
CA CYS A 21 -1.58 -9.27 -8.25
C CYS A 21 -0.23 -8.78 -8.79
N GLU A 22 -0.07 -7.47 -9.02
CA GLU A 22 1.19 -6.88 -9.46
C GLU A 22 2.31 -7.16 -8.44
N LYS A 23 2.05 -6.97 -7.14
CA LYS A 23 3.06 -7.18 -6.10
C LYS A 23 3.40 -8.66 -5.94
N LYS A 24 2.41 -9.54 -6.01
CA LYS A 24 2.61 -10.99 -6.02
C LYS A 24 3.50 -11.43 -7.18
N ALA A 25 3.23 -10.97 -8.40
CA ALA A 25 4.04 -11.29 -9.56
C ALA A 25 5.52 -10.89 -9.42
N VAL A 26 5.82 -9.83 -8.65
CA VAL A 26 7.19 -9.37 -8.39
C VAL A 26 7.86 -10.20 -7.29
N TYR A 27 7.17 -10.45 -6.18
CA TYR A 27 7.81 -11.01 -4.98
C TYR A 27 7.69 -12.53 -4.84
N GLU A 28 6.66 -13.16 -5.39
CA GLU A 28 6.50 -14.61 -5.31
C GLU A 28 7.69 -15.39 -5.90
N PRO A 29 8.27 -15.01 -7.06
CA PRO A 29 9.48 -15.65 -7.58
C PRO A 29 10.71 -15.49 -6.67
N THR A 30 10.68 -14.55 -5.72
CA THR A 30 11.80 -14.27 -4.80
C THR A 30 11.66 -14.95 -3.45
N ILE A 31 10.56 -15.69 -3.21
CA ILE A 31 10.26 -16.30 -1.90
C ILE A 31 11.37 -17.25 -1.45
N ASP A 32 11.91 -18.09 -2.34
CA ASP A 32 12.91 -19.10 -1.96
C ASP A 32 14.21 -18.44 -1.48
N TYR A 33 14.63 -17.35 -2.13
CA TYR A 33 15.77 -16.55 -1.68
C TYR A 33 15.57 -16.02 -0.26
N TYR A 34 14.38 -15.49 0.04
CA TYR A 34 14.10 -14.94 1.37
C TYR A 34 13.96 -16.02 2.44
N LYS A 35 13.43 -17.20 2.08
CA LYS A 35 13.39 -18.35 2.99
C LYS A 35 14.78 -18.78 3.39
N ASP A 36 15.67 -18.96 2.42
CA ASP A 36 17.05 -19.38 2.66
C ASP A 36 17.83 -18.32 3.44
N LYS A 37 17.79 -17.07 2.99
CA LYS A 37 18.53 -15.96 3.61
C LYS A 37 18.15 -15.71 5.07
N TYR A 38 16.87 -15.80 5.40
CA TYR A 38 16.37 -15.49 6.75
C TYR A 38 16.01 -16.75 7.56
N GLN A 39 16.29 -17.94 7.03
CA GLN A 39 16.03 -19.23 7.70
C GLN A 39 14.57 -19.33 8.17
N LEU A 40 13.64 -19.08 7.24
CA LEU A 40 12.20 -19.07 7.53
C LEU A 40 11.57 -20.43 7.18
N ASP A 41 11.07 -21.14 8.20
CA ASP A 41 10.44 -22.45 8.02
C ASP A 41 8.99 -22.36 7.48
N ASN A 42 8.36 -21.19 7.64
CA ASN A 42 6.96 -21.00 7.30
C ASN A 42 6.76 -20.56 5.84
N SER A 43 5.55 -20.82 5.30
CA SER A 43 5.16 -20.27 4.01
C SER A 43 5.15 -18.73 4.07
N ILE A 44 5.90 -18.10 3.16
CA ILE A 44 5.87 -16.65 3.00
C ILE A 44 4.66 -16.31 2.13
N THR A 45 3.74 -15.53 2.68
CA THR A 45 2.66 -14.90 1.92
C THR A 45 3.09 -13.53 1.44
N VAL A 46 2.66 -13.14 0.24
CA VAL A 46 2.84 -11.80 -0.33
C VAL A 46 1.48 -11.11 -0.38
N THR A 47 1.41 -9.85 0.05
CA THR A 47 0.19 -9.04 -0.08
C THR A 47 0.54 -7.61 -0.51
N GLY A 48 -0.01 -7.20 -1.64
CA GLY A 48 0.06 -5.81 -2.10
C GLY A 48 -1.07 -5.00 -1.46
N LEU A 49 -0.72 -3.91 -0.79
CA LEU A 49 -1.68 -3.08 -0.07
C LEU A 49 -1.81 -1.72 -0.75
N MET A 50 -2.96 -1.44 -1.34
CA MET A 50 -3.22 -0.14 -1.93
C MET A 50 -3.81 0.82 -0.87
N ILE A 51 -3.21 2.01 -0.76
CA ILE A 51 -3.80 3.17 -0.10
C ILE A 51 -4.14 4.20 -1.17
N GLY A 52 -5.34 4.75 -1.10
CA GLY A 52 -5.76 5.81 -2.00
C GLY A 52 -5.03 7.12 -1.75
N ALA A 53 -4.55 7.77 -2.81
CA ALA A 53 -3.92 9.09 -2.70
C ALA A 53 -4.90 10.17 -2.17
N ARG A 54 -6.21 9.97 -2.35
CA ARG A 54 -7.25 10.81 -1.71
C ARG A 54 -7.58 10.39 -0.28
N GLY A 55 -6.76 9.52 0.32
CA GLY A 55 -6.98 8.91 1.64
C GLY A 55 -8.07 7.85 1.63
N THR A 56 -8.45 7.33 0.47
CA THR A 56 -9.39 6.22 0.40
C THR A 56 -8.75 4.98 1.01
N ILE A 57 -9.50 4.29 1.87
CA ILE A 57 -9.14 2.97 2.40
C ILE A 57 -9.94 1.95 1.60
N PRO A 58 -9.33 1.19 0.68
CA PRO A 58 -10.06 0.20 -0.10
C PRO A 58 -10.61 -0.93 0.77
N ALA A 59 -11.74 -1.53 0.36
CA ALA A 59 -12.33 -2.65 1.08
C ALA A 59 -11.35 -3.83 1.22
N PHE A 60 -10.50 -4.06 0.21
CA PHE A 60 -9.40 -5.02 0.27
C PHE A 60 -8.47 -4.77 1.47
N LEU A 61 -7.97 -3.54 1.60
CA LEU A 61 -7.09 -3.13 2.71
C LEU A 61 -7.81 -3.25 4.06
N ALA A 62 -9.06 -2.81 4.14
CA ALA A 62 -9.84 -2.90 5.37
C ALA A 62 -10.06 -4.37 5.82
N LYS A 63 -10.37 -5.27 4.87
CA LYS A 63 -10.51 -6.70 5.15
C LYS A 63 -9.18 -7.31 5.62
N PHE A 64 -8.09 -6.99 4.93
CA PHE A 64 -6.75 -7.43 5.34
C PHE A 64 -6.41 -6.96 6.76
N TRP A 65 -6.66 -5.69 7.07
CA TRP A 65 -6.41 -5.13 8.40
C TRP A 65 -7.19 -5.85 9.51
N ASN A 66 -8.48 -6.14 9.25
CA ASN A 66 -9.30 -6.90 10.19
C ASN A 66 -8.82 -8.35 10.35
N SER A 67 -8.26 -8.96 9.29
CA SER A 67 -7.74 -10.33 9.37
C SER A 67 -6.51 -10.47 10.29
N LEU A 68 -5.82 -9.35 10.53
CA LEU A 68 -4.69 -9.25 11.47
C LEU A 68 -5.11 -8.75 12.86
N ASP A 69 -6.41 -8.53 13.10
CA ASP A 69 -6.95 -7.98 14.35
C ASP A 69 -6.28 -6.65 14.77
N LEU A 70 -5.94 -5.81 13.79
CA LEU A 70 -5.28 -4.53 14.04
C LEU A 70 -6.30 -3.42 14.29
N ASP A 71 -5.97 -2.50 15.20
CA ASP A 71 -6.81 -1.34 15.51
C ASP A 71 -6.99 -0.44 14.26
N ARG A 72 -8.26 -0.13 13.96
CA ARG A 72 -8.66 0.72 12.84
C ARG A 72 -8.21 2.17 12.98
N MET A 73 -7.87 2.63 14.19
CA MET A 73 -7.27 3.95 14.40
C MET A 73 -6.02 4.14 13.51
N TYR A 74 -5.21 3.09 13.33
CA TYR A 74 -4.01 3.16 12.50
C TYR A 74 -4.32 3.27 11.01
N LEU A 75 -5.39 2.63 10.52
CA LEU A 75 -5.86 2.83 9.14
C LEU A 75 -6.22 4.29 8.87
N SER A 76 -6.96 4.91 9.79
CA SER A 76 -7.31 6.33 9.68
C SER A 76 -6.07 7.22 9.69
N LYS A 77 -5.08 6.93 10.55
CA LYS A 77 -3.80 7.67 10.56
C LYS A 77 -3.07 7.54 9.22
N ILE A 78 -3.01 6.34 8.64
CA ILE A 78 -2.38 6.10 7.32
C ILE A 78 -3.09 6.92 6.23
N ALA A 79 -4.43 6.90 6.19
CA ALA A 79 -5.21 7.68 5.24
C ALA A 79 -4.95 9.20 5.37
N ILE A 80 -4.90 9.72 6.60
CA ILE A 80 -4.58 11.12 6.87
C ILE A 80 -3.17 11.47 6.37
N VAL A 81 -2.18 10.62 6.64
CA VAL A 81 -0.79 10.85 6.18
C VAL A 81 -0.72 10.82 4.65
N ALA A 82 -1.44 9.91 3.98
CA ALA A 82 -1.50 9.86 2.52
C ALA A 82 -2.06 11.17 1.94
N ILE A 83 -3.21 11.66 2.45
CA ILE A 83 -3.80 12.94 2.01
C ILE A 83 -2.83 14.10 2.25
N ARG A 84 -2.22 14.19 3.44
CA ARG A 84 -1.28 15.27 3.76
C ARG A 84 -0.08 15.27 2.81
N GLY A 85 0.44 14.08 2.49
CA GLY A 85 1.49 13.90 1.49
C GLY A 85 1.06 14.39 0.11
N SER A 86 -0.13 13.97 -0.37
CA SER A 86 -0.66 14.40 -1.66
C SER A 86 -0.90 15.91 -1.74
N ILE A 87 -1.43 16.54 -0.69
CA ILE A 87 -1.58 18.01 -0.61
C ILE A 87 -0.22 18.70 -0.62
N SER A 88 0.78 18.15 0.09
CA SER A 88 2.14 18.73 0.10
C SER A 88 2.78 18.70 -1.28
N ILE A 89 2.59 17.60 -2.04
CA ILE A 89 3.08 17.49 -3.42
C ILE A 89 2.39 18.53 -4.31
N LEU A 90 1.06 18.66 -4.20
CA LEU A 90 0.28 19.64 -4.96
C LEU A 90 0.71 21.07 -4.64
N ARG A 91 0.83 21.41 -3.35
CA ARG A 91 1.34 22.72 -2.89
C ARG A 91 2.70 23.01 -3.53
N ASN A 92 3.64 22.09 -3.40
CA ASN A 92 4.99 22.28 -3.95
C ASN A 92 4.97 22.44 -5.46
N HIS A 93 4.07 21.75 -6.17
CA HIS A 93 3.91 21.92 -7.60
C HIS A 93 3.39 23.31 -7.97
N ILE A 94 2.32 23.78 -7.32
CA ILE A 94 1.74 25.11 -7.57
C ILE A 94 2.77 26.21 -7.28
N TYR A 95 3.42 26.17 -6.12
CA TYR A 95 4.34 27.24 -5.71
C TYR A 95 5.72 27.16 -6.35
N LYS A 96 6.12 26.03 -6.95
CA LYS A 96 7.29 25.97 -7.84
C LYS A 96 7.01 26.54 -9.22
N ILE A 97 5.77 26.41 -9.72
CA ILE A 97 5.38 26.93 -11.03
C ILE A 97 5.14 28.46 -10.99
N CYS A 98 4.62 28.98 -9.88
CA CYS A 98 4.37 30.42 -9.71
C CYS A 98 5.60 31.25 -9.28
N ALA A 99 6.81 30.67 -9.26
CA ALA A 99 8.06 31.39 -8.93
C ALA A 99 8.78 31.94 -10.19
N LEU A 100 8.01 32.36 -11.21
CA LEU A 100 8.48 33.05 -12.41
C LEU A 100 8.15 34.54 -12.32
#